data_AF-A0A960G5A3-F1
#
_entry.id   AF-A0A960G5A3-F1
#
_cell.length_a   1.000
_cell.length_b   1.000
_cell.length_c   1.000
_cell.angle_alpha   90.00
_cell.angle_beta   90.00
_cell.angle_gamma   90.00
#
_symmetry.space_group_name_H-M   'P 1'
#
loop_
_entity.id
_entity.type
_entity.pdbx_description
1 polymer ?
#
loop_
_entity_poly.entity_id
_entity_poly.type
_entity_poly.pdbx_seq_one_letter_code
_entity_poly.pdbx_strand_id
1 'polypeptide(L)'
;MAGGYGRGAGIPLRDRVRVDQRQDQTLPPANPAVPDYPGRHCWISGPVDGAEPRPGLLLEWRRAGRLWEGRVVYAAQLRPGRWASVEEWVAAELLTTE
;
A
#
# COMPACT_ATOMS: atom_id res chain seq x y z
N MET A 1 19.89 19.27 15.54
CA MET A 1 18.98 18.65 14.56
C MET A 1 18.28 17.47 15.23
N ALA A 2 17.14 17.72 15.88
CA ALA A 2 16.32 16.67 16.48
C ALA A 2 14.85 17.07 16.25
N GLY A 3 14.16 16.36 15.36
CA GLY A 3 12.73 16.55 15.15
C GLY A 3 11.98 16.10 16.39
N GLY A 4 11.37 17.05 17.10
CA GLY A 4 10.61 16.78 18.32
C GLY A 4 9.30 16.07 18.00
N TYR A 5 9.10 14.88 18.55
CA TYR A 5 7.78 14.28 18.66
C TYR A 5 7.01 15.06 19.73
N GLY A 6 5.93 15.72 19.35
CA GLY A 6 5.12 16.52 20.25
C GLY A 6 4.65 15.71 21.46
N ARG A 7 4.78 16.29 22.66
CA ARG A 7 4.16 15.82 23.91
C ARG A 7 2.64 16.04 23.84
N GLY A 8 1.96 15.34 22.94
CA GLY A 8 0.50 15.38 22.81
C GLY A 8 -0.15 14.31 23.68
N ALA A 9 -1.03 14.71 24.60
CA ALA A 9 -1.79 13.85 25.50
C ALA A 9 -2.90 13.01 24.79
N GLY A 10 -2.61 12.39 23.66
CA GLY A 10 -3.62 11.77 22.79
C GLY A 10 -3.33 10.31 22.48
N ILE A 11 -4.25 9.43 22.86
CA ILE A 11 -4.35 7.98 22.59
C ILE A 11 -3.52 7.54 21.36
N PRO A 12 -2.59 6.59 21.47
CA PRO A 12 -1.80 6.08 20.34
C PRO A 12 -2.68 5.62 19.17
N LEU A 13 -2.21 5.77 17.92
CA LEU A 13 -3.03 5.45 16.72
C LEU A 13 -3.58 4.01 16.72
N ARG A 14 -2.79 3.04 17.18
CA ARG A 14 -3.23 1.64 17.38
C ARG A 14 -4.41 1.49 18.35
N ASP A 15 -4.51 2.39 19.33
CA ASP A 15 -5.49 2.35 20.41
C ASP A 15 -6.77 3.14 20.03
N ARG A 16 -6.84 3.69 18.80
CA ARG A 16 -8.00 4.43 18.26
C ARG A 16 -8.95 3.58 17.41
N VAL A 17 -8.68 2.28 17.26
CA VAL A 17 -9.60 1.38 16.54
C VAL A 17 -10.83 1.16 17.41
N ARG A 18 -11.93 1.82 17.03
CA ARG A 18 -13.23 1.62 17.67
C ARG A 18 -13.78 0.28 17.19
N VAL A 19 -13.70 -0.74 18.05
CA VAL A 19 -14.43 -2.00 17.86
C VAL A 19 -15.90 -1.71 18.08
N ASP A 20 -16.63 -1.41 17.00
CA ASP A 20 -18.09 -1.51 17.03
C ASP A 20 -18.47 -2.97 16.75
N GLN A 21 -18.23 -3.82 17.74
CA GLN A 21 -18.83 -5.15 17.80
C GLN A 21 -20.30 -4.98 18.19
N ARG A 22 -21.16 -4.85 17.18
CA ARG A 22 -22.45 -5.54 17.20
C ARG A 22 -22.49 -6.49 16.01
N GLN A 23 -22.00 -7.70 16.27
CA GLN A 23 -22.46 -8.87 15.55
C GLN A 23 -23.95 -9.02 15.84
N ASP A 24 -24.77 -8.78 14.82
CA ASP A 24 -25.96 -9.57 14.57
C ASP A 24 -26.40 -9.31 13.13
N GLN A 25 -26.08 -10.27 12.25
CA GLN A 25 -27.01 -10.83 11.25
C GLN A 25 -26.26 -11.77 10.31
N THR A 26 -26.63 -13.05 10.37
CA THR A 26 -26.34 -14.08 9.37
C THR A 26 -27.02 -13.69 8.06
N LEU A 27 -26.26 -13.06 7.17
CA LEU A 27 -26.51 -12.97 5.73
C LEU A 27 -25.30 -13.59 5.03
N PRO A 28 -25.46 -14.31 3.91
CA PRO A 28 -24.30 -14.71 3.09
C PRO A 28 -23.48 -13.45 2.81
N PRO A 29 -22.13 -13.51 2.81
CA PRO A 29 -21.32 -12.31 2.66
C PRO A 29 -21.75 -11.64 1.36
N ALA A 30 -22.50 -10.54 1.49
CA ALA A 30 -22.68 -9.62 0.39
C ALA A 30 -21.26 -9.24 0.03
N ASN A 31 -20.83 -9.59 -1.19
CA ASN A 31 -19.53 -9.20 -1.70
C ASN A 31 -19.43 -7.70 -1.40
N PRO A 32 -18.58 -7.25 -0.45
CA PRO A 32 -18.57 -5.85 -0.08
C PRO A 32 -18.32 -5.13 -1.38
N ALA A 33 -19.28 -4.31 -1.82
CA ALA A 33 -19.12 -3.52 -3.03
C ALA A 33 -17.82 -2.77 -2.80
N VAL A 34 -16.74 -3.22 -3.45
CA VAL A 34 -15.39 -2.74 -3.20
C VAL A 34 -15.52 -1.25 -3.43
N PRO A 35 -15.41 -0.41 -2.39
CA PRO A 35 -15.52 1.02 -2.57
C PRO A 35 -14.57 1.39 -3.70
N ASP A 36 -15.01 2.30 -4.57
CA ASP A 36 -14.31 2.69 -5.80
C ASP A 36 -13.08 3.54 -5.44
N TYR A 37 -12.20 3.02 -4.60
CA TYR A 37 -10.89 3.58 -4.38
C TYR A 37 -10.03 3.22 -5.59
N PRO A 38 -9.39 4.20 -6.24
CA PRO A 38 -8.55 3.94 -7.40
C PRO A 38 -7.31 3.09 -7.04
N GLY A 39 -6.91 3.10 -5.76
CA GLY A 39 -5.76 2.36 -5.24
C GLY A 39 -6.04 0.86 -5.09
N ARG A 40 -5.17 0.01 -5.64
CA ARG A 40 -5.20 -1.45 -5.43
C ARG A 40 -3.90 -1.94 -4.82
N HIS A 41 -3.98 -2.84 -3.84
CA HIS A 41 -2.78 -3.51 -3.33
C HIS A 41 -2.22 -4.41 -4.43
N CYS A 42 -0.90 -4.40 -4.55
CA CYS A 42 -0.18 -5.23 -5.49
C CYS A 42 1.16 -5.69 -4.90
N TRP A 43 1.68 -6.78 -5.45
CA TRP A 43 3.05 -7.20 -5.24
C TRP A 43 3.90 -6.72 -6.42
N ILE A 44 5.05 -6.11 -6.10
CA ILE A 44 6.08 -5.78 -7.09
C ILE A 44 7.12 -6.89 -7.08
N SER A 45 7.19 -7.65 -8.16
CA SER A 45 8.23 -8.66 -8.42
C SER A 45 9.37 -8.02 -9.22
N GLY A 46 10.33 -7.42 -8.53
CA GLY A 46 11.51 -6.80 -9.14
C GLY A 46 12.44 -6.17 -8.09
N PRO A 47 13.78 -6.20 -8.30
CA PRO A 47 14.72 -5.74 -7.29
C PRO A 47 14.82 -4.22 -7.26
N VAL A 48 14.58 -3.64 -6.08
CA VAL A 48 14.99 -2.25 -5.75
C VAL A 48 15.96 -2.26 -4.57
N ASP A 49 15.77 -3.21 -3.64
CA ASP A 49 16.52 -3.37 -2.40
C ASP A 49 16.62 -4.84 -1.94
N GLY A 50 16.13 -5.81 -2.73
CA GLY A 50 16.13 -7.23 -2.39
C GLY A 50 15.59 -8.14 -3.50
N ALA A 51 15.62 -9.45 -3.26
CA ALA A 51 15.14 -10.48 -4.19
C ALA A 51 13.66 -10.86 -4.00
N GLU A 52 13.07 -10.51 -2.86
CA GLU A 52 11.68 -10.87 -2.52
C GLU A 52 10.67 -9.88 -3.11
N PRO A 53 9.48 -10.35 -3.54
CA PRO A 53 8.38 -9.47 -3.90
C PRO A 53 8.00 -8.56 -2.74
N ARG A 54 7.74 -7.29 -3.04
CA ARG A 54 7.42 -6.27 -2.04
C ARG A 54 6.00 -5.75 -2.18
N PRO A 55 5.33 -5.41 -1.07
CA PRO A 55 3.98 -4.88 -1.12
C PRO A 55 4.00 -3.43 -1.62
N GLY A 56 3.00 -3.08 -2.42
CA GLY A 56 2.79 -1.72 -2.92
C GLY A 56 1.33 -1.39 -3.13
N LEU A 57 1.10 -0.13 -3.47
CA LEU A 57 -0.20 0.42 -3.82
C LEU A 57 -0.15 0.95 -5.25
N LEU A 58 -0.83 0.26 -6.16
CA LEU A 58 -1.05 0.68 -7.54
C LEU A 58 -2.07 1.82 -7.57
N LEU A 59 -1.69 2.97 -8.11
CA LEU A 59 -2.51 4.19 -8.13
C LEU A 59 -3.17 4.46 -9.47
N GLU A 60 -2.46 4.20 -10.58
CA GLU A 60 -2.94 4.47 -11.93
C GLU A 60 -2.20 3.62 -12.97
N TRP A 61 -2.81 3.48 -14.15
CA TRP A 61 -2.21 2.82 -15.31
C TRP A 61 -1.92 3.85 -16.40
N ARG A 62 -0.80 3.68 -17.11
CA ARG A 62 -0.52 4.40 -18.36
C ARG A 62 -0.04 3.44 -19.43
N ARG A 63 -0.14 3.92 -20.67
CA ARG A 63 0.44 3.25 -21.83
C ARG A 63 1.80 3.85 -22.18
N ALA A 64 2.83 3.00 -22.22
CA ALA A 64 4.19 3.34 -22.64
C ALA A 64 4.49 2.62 -23.96
N GLY A 65 4.10 3.25 -25.08
CA GLY A 65 4.14 2.62 -26.40
C GLY A 65 3.17 1.44 -26.52
N ARG A 66 3.71 0.22 -26.64
CA ARG A 66 2.90 -1.02 -26.71
C ARG A 66 2.73 -1.71 -25.35
N LEU A 67 3.44 -1.25 -24.33
CA LEU A 67 3.42 -1.84 -22.99
C LEU A 67 2.56 -1.00 -22.04
N TRP A 68 2.15 -1.61 -20.94
CA TRP A 68 1.44 -0.97 -19.83
C TRP A 68 2.38 -0.82 -18.65
N GLU A 69 2.25 0.32 -17.96
CA GLU A 69 2.94 0.57 -16.71
C GLU A 69 1.93 1.01 -15.65
N GLY A 70 2.13 0.54 -14.43
CA GLY A 70 1.38 0.96 -13.26
C GLY A 70 2.21 1.94 -12.43
N ARG A 71 1.62 3.05 -11.98
CA ARG A 71 2.25 3.95 -11.01
C ARG A 71 2.03 3.38 -9.62
N VAL A 72 3.12 3.02 -8.94
CA VAL A 72 3.06 2.31 -7.67
C VAL A 72 3.79 3.10 -6.59
N VAL A 73 3.18 3.17 -5.40
CA VAL A 73 3.81 3.67 -4.18
C VAL A 73 4.12 2.51 -3.24
N TYR A 74 5.34 2.47 -2.73
CA TYR A 74 5.85 1.34 -1.95
C TYR A 74 7.08 1.73 -1.12
N ALA A 75 7.31 1.05 0.02
CA ALA A 75 8.43 1.34 0.92
C ALA A 75 9.69 0.58 0.50
N ALA A 76 10.84 1.26 0.43
CA ALA A 76 12.14 0.68 0.10
C ALA A 76 13.23 1.14 1.06
N GLN A 77 14.26 0.32 1.24
CA GLN A 77 15.49 0.67 1.92
C GLN A 77 16.55 1.17 0.91
N LEU A 78 16.48 2.46 0.57
CA LEU A 78 17.40 3.08 -0.42
C LEU A 78 18.87 3.12 0.04
N ARG A 79 19.10 3.03 1.35
CA ARG A 79 20.41 2.88 1.99
C ARG A 79 20.25 1.99 3.23
N PRO A 80 21.28 1.25 3.67
CA PRO A 80 21.19 0.42 4.87
C PRO A 80 20.59 1.16 6.06
N GLY A 81 19.50 0.64 6.61
CA GLY A 81 18.77 1.22 7.74
C GLY A 81 17.93 2.47 7.44
N ARG A 82 17.89 2.97 6.19
CA ARG A 82 17.14 4.17 5.80
C ARG A 82 16.00 3.83 4.84
N TRP A 83 14.79 3.82 5.40
CA TRP A 83 13.56 3.63 4.66
C TRP A 83 13.06 4.91 3.99
N ALA A 84 12.45 4.76 2.81
CA ALA A 84 11.76 5.83 2.09
C ALA A 84 10.54 5.28 1.36
N SER A 85 9.56 6.15 1.09
CA SER A 85 8.52 5.88 0.11
C SER A 85 9.08 6.15 -1.29
N VAL A 86 8.92 5.17 -2.17
CA VAL A 86 9.25 5.30 -3.60
C VAL A 86 7.94 5.38 -4.36
N GLU A 87 7.91 6.22 -5.39
CA GLU A 87 6.81 6.30 -6.33
C GLU A 87 7.40 6.25 -7.74
N GLU A 88 7.01 5.24 -8.52
CA GLU A 88 7.52 5.06 -9.88
C GLU A 88 6.54 4.33 -10.79
N TRP A 89 6.84 4.34 -12.09
CA TRP A 89 6.12 3.55 -13.09
C TRP A 89 6.80 2.20 -13.26
N VAL A 90 6.06 1.13 -13.00
CA VAL A 90 6.54 -0.26 -13.05
C VAL A 90 5.83 -0.98 -14.20
N ALA A 91 6.58 -1.78 -14.96
CA ALA A 91 6.02 -2.59 -16.03
C ALA A 91 4.94 -3.56 -15.50
N ALA A 92 3.83 -3.70 -16.24
CA ALA A 92 2.69 -4.48 -15.80
C ALA A 92 3.04 -5.95 -15.49
N GLU A 93 3.98 -6.55 -16.22
CA GLU A 93 4.47 -7.92 -15.98
C GLU A 93 5.17 -8.12 -14.63
N LEU A 94 5.54 -7.05 -13.95
CA LEU A 94 6.15 -7.09 -12.62
C LEU A 94 5.14 -6.82 -11.49
N LEU A 95 3.86 -6.64 -11.82
CA LEU A 95 2.79 -6.33 -10.86
C LEU A 95 1.79 -7.48 -10.80
N THR A 96 1.55 -8.02 -9.61
CA THR A 96 0.46 -8.97 -9.37
C THR A 96 -0.50 -8.44 -8.30
N THR A 97 -1.79 -8.72 -8.43
CA THR A 97 -2.79 -8.43 -7.39
C THR A 97 -2.92 -9.63 -6.45
N GLU A 98 -3.34 -9.38 -5.21
CA GLU A 98 -3.77 -10.46 -4.28
C GLU A 98 -4.93 -11.30 -4.84
#